data_AF-A0A840G669-F1
#
_entry.id   AF-A0A840G669-F1
#
_cell.length_a   1.000
_cell.length_b   1.000
_cell.length_c   1.000
_cell.angle_alpha   90.00
_cell.angle_beta   90.00
_cell.angle_gamma   90.00
#
_symmetry.space_group_name_H-M   'P 1'
#
loop_
_entity.id
_entity.type
_entity.pdbx_description
1 polymer ?
#
loop_
_entity_poly.entity_id
_entity_poly.type
_entity_poly.pdbx_seq_one_letter_code
_entity_poly.pdbx_strand_id
1 'polypeptide(L)'
;MSTDKIKVMIVDDSALVRQVVSQALAREPGIEVIATASDPLFALEKMKAQWPDVLVIDIEMPRMDGISFLRKVMSEHPTPVVVCSSLAESGAQATFDALAAGAVSIITKPKAGLKNFLEDSANDIVNAVRAAARANVRLLTKPHVSPSPGSYSLAAPPPLPLRAKNTADVILPAGSAGPLVRTTEQVIAIGTSTGGTQALEAVLTRLPATCLGIVVVQHMPEKFTAMFAERLNSLCKIEVREAKNGDRVTPGRALIAPGGKHMLLKRSGAQYIVDVVDGPLVNRHKPSVDVLFRSVARFAGGNALGIIMTGMGDDGARGLKEMHEAGAHTVAQDEASCVVFGMPKEAIKLGAADQVVALDRIPEAISIFCRSAG
;
A
#
# COMPACT_ATOMS: atom_id res chain seq x y z
N MET A 1 -6.70 -33.34 -8.83
CA MET A 1 -6.67 -32.64 -7.52
C MET A 1 -7.44 -31.35 -7.71
N SER A 2 -8.57 -31.17 -6.99
CA SER A 2 -9.40 -29.96 -7.10
C SER A 2 -8.55 -28.74 -6.78
N THR A 3 -8.22 -27.94 -7.78
CA THR A 3 -7.71 -26.58 -7.55
C THR A 3 -8.91 -25.76 -7.09
N ASP A 4 -9.14 -25.71 -5.79
CA ASP A 4 -10.24 -24.91 -5.22
C ASP A 4 -10.05 -23.45 -5.67
N LYS A 5 -11.01 -22.98 -6.47
CA LYS A 5 -11.02 -21.62 -7.00
C LYS A 5 -11.42 -20.66 -5.88
N ILE A 6 -10.81 -19.47 -5.85
CA ILE A 6 -11.19 -18.37 -4.98
C ILE A 6 -12.61 -17.94 -5.36
N LYS A 7 -13.57 -18.15 -4.46
CA LYS A 7 -14.97 -17.80 -4.66
C LYS A 7 -15.17 -16.31 -4.36
N VAL A 8 -15.49 -15.54 -5.38
CA VAL A 8 -15.66 -14.09 -5.27
C VAL A 8 -17.13 -13.71 -5.41
N MET A 9 -17.58 -12.80 -4.56
CA MET A 9 -18.85 -12.14 -4.73
C MET A 9 -18.66 -10.64 -4.94
N ILE A 10 -19.38 -10.07 -5.90
CA ILE A 10 -19.30 -8.65 -6.26
C ILE A 10 -20.58 -7.94 -5.83
N VAL A 11 -20.46 -6.87 -5.06
CA VAL A 11 -21.60 -6.05 -4.60
C VAL A 11 -21.35 -4.61 -5.05
N ASP A 12 -22.08 -4.15 -6.06
CA ASP A 12 -21.92 -2.81 -6.64
C ASP A 12 -23.27 -2.42 -7.24
N ASP A 13 -23.70 -1.17 -7.15
CA ASP A 13 -25.00 -0.73 -7.67
C ASP A 13 -25.02 -0.64 -9.22
N SER A 14 -23.86 -0.43 -9.84
CA SER A 14 -23.68 -0.34 -11.29
C SER A 14 -23.61 -1.70 -11.96
N ALA A 15 -24.63 -2.01 -12.77
CA ALA A 15 -24.66 -3.23 -13.58
C ALA A 15 -23.44 -3.35 -14.51
N LEU A 16 -22.97 -2.22 -15.06
CA LEU A 16 -21.81 -2.18 -15.92
C LEU A 16 -20.52 -2.56 -15.17
N VAL A 17 -20.33 -2.01 -13.95
CA VAL A 17 -19.15 -2.34 -13.13
C VAL A 17 -19.19 -3.82 -12.76
N ARG A 18 -20.33 -4.34 -12.29
CA ARG A 18 -20.49 -5.78 -11.99
C ARG A 18 -20.10 -6.64 -13.19
N GLN A 19 -20.54 -6.28 -14.40
CA GLN A 19 -20.21 -7.02 -15.61
C GLN A 19 -18.71 -6.97 -15.93
N VAL A 20 -18.09 -5.78 -15.91
CA VAL A 20 -16.66 -5.60 -16.22
C VAL A 20 -15.79 -6.35 -15.21
N VAL A 21 -16.06 -6.19 -13.91
CA VAL A 21 -15.33 -6.87 -12.83
C VAL A 21 -15.51 -8.38 -12.94
N SER A 22 -16.73 -8.86 -13.23
CA SER A 22 -16.97 -10.31 -13.41
C SER A 22 -16.19 -10.87 -14.58
N GLN A 23 -16.17 -10.16 -15.72
CA GLN A 23 -15.43 -10.58 -16.91
C GLN A 23 -13.92 -10.57 -16.67
N ALA A 24 -13.40 -9.60 -15.93
CA ALA A 24 -11.99 -9.53 -15.56
C ALA A 24 -11.59 -10.75 -14.72
N LEU A 25 -12.37 -11.06 -13.67
CA LEU A 25 -12.10 -12.19 -12.77
C LEU A 25 -12.30 -13.54 -13.44
N ALA A 26 -13.30 -13.69 -14.31
CA ALA A 26 -13.60 -14.95 -14.99
C ALA A 26 -12.50 -15.40 -15.99
N ARG A 27 -11.65 -14.48 -16.45
CA ARG A 27 -10.50 -14.80 -17.31
C ARG A 27 -9.35 -15.45 -16.55
N GLU A 28 -9.32 -15.31 -15.23
CA GLU A 28 -8.19 -15.75 -14.42
C GLU A 28 -8.39 -17.19 -13.92
N PRO A 29 -7.45 -18.11 -14.22
CA PRO A 29 -7.45 -19.43 -13.62
C PRO A 29 -7.38 -19.33 -12.09
N GLY A 30 -8.22 -20.10 -11.42
CA GLY A 30 -8.25 -20.16 -9.95
C GLY A 30 -9.14 -19.09 -9.28
N ILE A 31 -9.90 -18.30 -10.04
CA ILE A 31 -10.94 -17.41 -9.50
C ILE A 31 -12.30 -17.81 -10.07
N GLU A 32 -13.34 -17.78 -9.24
CA GLU A 32 -14.72 -18.04 -9.63
C GLU A 32 -15.64 -16.96 -9.04
N VAL A 33 -16.39 -16.27 -9.89
CA VAL A 33 -17.41 -15.32 -9.44
C VAL A 33 -18.70 -16.10 -9.15
N ILE A 34 -18.97 -16.35 -7.86
CA ILE A 34 -20.10 -17.17 -7.43
C ILE A 34 -21.43 -16.41 -7.43
N ALA A 35 -21.37 -15.08 -7.27
CA ALA A 35 -22.55 -14.23 -7.23
C ALA A 35 -22.21 -12.75 -7.48
N THR A 36 -23.19 -12.03 -7.99
CA THR A 36 -23.18 -10.56 -8.03
C THR A 36 -24.47 -10.01 -7.42
N ALA A 37 -24.41 -8.86 -6.76
CA ALA A 37 -25.57 -8.21 -6.13
C ALA A 37 -25.53 -6.71 -6.38
N SER A 38 -26.71 -6.10 -6.55
CA SER A 38 -26.85 -4.65 -6.74
C SER A 38 -26.77 -3.83 -5.44
N ASP A 39 -26.84 -4.50 -4.30
CA ASP A 39 -26.88 -3.88 -2.98
C ASP A 39 -26.68 -4.91 -1.87
N PRO A 40 -26.41 -4.46 -0.63
CA PRO A 40 -26.16 -5.33 0.52
C PRO A 40 -27.29 -6.31 0.88
N LEU A 41 -28.55 -5.96 0.65
CA LEU A 41 -29.66 -6.83 1.05
C LEU A 41 -29.73 -8.07 0.16
N PHE A 42 -29.63 -7.89 -1.17
CA PHE A 42 -29.52 -9.04 -2.07
C PHE A 42 -28.21 -9.81 -1.89
N ALA A 43 -27.12 -9.12 -1.51
CA ALA A 43 -25.87 -9.79 -1.20
C ALA A 43 -26.04 -10.75 -0.01
N LEU A 44 -26.62 -10.29 1.10
CA LEU A 44 -26.86 -11.14 2.28
C LEU A 44 -27.73 -12.35 1.96
N GLU A 45 -28.81 -12.19 1.18
CA GLU A 45 -29.65 -13.34 0.78
C GLU A 45 -28.87 -14.38 -0.03
N LYS A 46 -28.03 -13.94 -0.96
CA LYS A 46 -27.19 -14.85 -1.75
C LYS A 46 -26.07 -15.48 -0.91
N MET A 47 -25.53 -14.76 0.06
CA MET A 47 -24.51 -15.28 0.99
C MET A 47 -25.05 -16.39 1.91
N LYS A 48 -26.35 -16.40 2.21
CA LYS A 48 -27.00 -17.52 2.93
C LYS A 48 -26.91 -18.84 2.16
N ALA A 49 -26.97 -18.79 0.84
CA ALA A 49 -26.87 -19.97 -0.01
C ALA A 49 -25.42 -20.41 -0.19
N GLN A 50 -24.50 -19.46 -0.41
CA GLN A 50 -23.09 -19.75 -0.57
C GLN A 50 -22.24 -18.55 -0.13
N TRP A 51 -21.40 -18.78 0.89
CA TRP A 51 -20.48 -17.75 1.40
C TRP A 51 -19.25 -17.57 0.47
N PRO A 52 -18.84 -16.33 0.16
CA PRO A 52 -17.64 -16.07 -0.66
C PRO A 52 -16.35 -16.14 0.17
N ASP A 53 -15.24 -16.45 -0.50
CA ASP A 53 -13.89 -16.32 0.07
C ASP A 53 -13.43 -14.86 0.04
N VAL A 54 -13.87 -14.06 -0.94
CA VAL A 54 -13.55 -12.64 -1.07
C VAL A 54 -14.79 -11.86 -1.51
N LEU A 55 -15.04 -10.72 -0.86
CA LEU A 55 -16.02 -9.73 -1.29
C LEU A 55 -15.33 -8.59 -2.02
N VAL A 56 -15.85 -8.21 -3.18
CA VAL A 56 -15.55 -6.94 -3.84
C VAL A 56 -16.76 -6.05 -3.66
N ILE A 57 -16.64 -4.98 -2.87
CA ILE A 57 -17.77 -4.10 -2.56
C ILE A 57 -17.55 -2.69 -3.07
N ASP A 58 -18.63 -2.07 -3.53
CA ASP A 58 -18.73 -0.62 -3.65
C ASP A 58 -19.00 0.01 -2.27
N ILE A 59 -18.68 1.28 -2.14
CA ILE A 59 -19.02 2.10 -0.96
C ILE A 59 -20.42 2.72 -1.16
N GLU A 60 -20.67 3.31 -2.32
CA GLU A 60 -21.85 4.15 -2.56
C GLU A 60 -23.00 3.30 -3.10
N MET A 61 -23.82 2.74 -2.20
CA MET A 61 -24.93 1.87 -2.57
C MET A 61 -26.26 2.32 -1.94
N PRO A 62 -27.41 2.07 -2.61
CA PRO A 62 -28.72 2.43 -2.07
C PRO A 62 -29.11 1.58 -0.85
N ARG A 63 -29.93 2.15 0.04
CA ARG A 63 -30.50 1.55 1.27
C ARG A 63 -29.50 1.31 2.40
N MET A 64 -28.39 0.65 2.12
CA MET A 64 -27.30 0.39 3.06
C MET A 64 -25.99 0.69 2.33
N ASP A 65 -25.18 1.58 2.90
CA ASP A 65 -23.87 1.89 2.34
C ASP A 65 -22.89 0.72 2.53
N GLY A 66 -21.86 0.67 1.69
CA GLY A 66 -20.87 -0.40 1.68
C GLY A 66 -20.07 -0.52 2.97
N ILE A 67 -19.86 0.57 3.72
CA ILE A 67 -19.13 0.53 4.98
C ILE A 67 -19.99 -0.09 6.08
N SER A 68 -21.26 0.28 6.16
CA SER A 68 -22.23 -0.36 7.06
C SER A 68 -22.36 -1.86 6.76
N PHE A 69 -22.41 -2.23 5.48
CA PHE A 69 -22.40 -3.62 5.06
C PHE A 69 -21.10 -4.35 5.44
N LEU A 70 -19.94 -3.73 5.20
CA LEU A 70 -18.64 -4.25 5.60
C LEU A 70 -18.57 -4.50 7.11
N ARG A 71 -18.99 -3.55 7.94
CA ARG A 71 -19.02 -3.71 9.41
C ARG A 71 -19.90 -4.87 9.84
N LYS A 72 -21.05 -5.05 9.19
CA LYS A 72 -21.94 -6.17 9.44
C LYS A 72 -21.28 -7.51 9.08
N VAL A 73 -20.71 -7.61 7.89
CA VAL A 73 -19.97 -8.81 7.45
C VAL A 73 -18.81 -9.11 8.40
N MET A 74 -18.02 -8.11 8.77
CA MET A 74 -16.86 -8.26 9.64
C MET A 74 -17.21 -8.63 11.08
N SER A 75 -18.41 -8.31 11.56
CA SER A 75 -18.87 -8.67 12.91
C SER A 75 -19.56 -10.03 12.97
N GLU A 76 -20.34 -10.40 11.95
CA GLU A 76 -21.03 -11.68 11.91
C GLU A 76 -20.11 -12.81 11.43
N HIS A 77 -19.38 -12.60 10.34
CA HIS A 77 -18.52 -13.61 9.73
C HIS A 77 -17.35 -12.95 8.97
N PRO A 78 -16.24 -12.62 9.68
CA PRO A 78 -15.10 -11.89 9.11
C PRO A 78 -14.65 -12.47 7.78
N THR A 79 -14.77 -11.66 6.71
CA THR A 79 -14.53 -12.07 5.32
C THR A 79 -13.59 -11.06 4.67
N PRO A 80 -12.57 -11.50 3.91
CA PRO A 80 -11.71 -10.59 3.18
C PRO A 80 -12.51 -9.69 2.23
N VAL A 81 -12.40 -8.38 2.40
CA VAL A 81 -13.12 -7.40 1.57
C VAL A 81 -12.15 -6.49 0.84
N VAL A 82 -12.31 -6.41 -0.48
CA VAL A 82 -11.68 -5.41 -1.35
C VAL A 82 -12.72 -4.35 -1.67
N VAL A 83 -12.37 -3.09 -1.38
CA VAL A 83 -13.25 -1.95 -1.67
C VAL A 83 -12.95 -1.42 -3.06
N CYS A 84 -13.97 -1.30 -3.89
CA CYS A 84 -13.90 -0.77 -5.25
C CYS A 84 -14.61 0.59 -5.29
N SER A 85 -13.86 1.67 -5.13
CA SER A 85 -14.41 3.02 -5.03
C SER A 85 -14.13 3.85 -6.27
N SER A 86 -14.98 4.84 -6.53
CA SER A 86 -14.69 5.89 -7.49
C SER A 86 -13.58 6.83 -6.97
N LEU A 87 -12.89 7.53 -7.88
CA LEU A 87 -11.82 8.50 -7.59
C LEU A 87 -12.34 9.87 -7.09
N ALA A 88 -13.56 9.94 -6.56
CA ALA A 88 -14.15 11.15 -6.01
C ALA A 88 -13.65 11.40 -4.58
N GLU A 89 -13.46 12.67 -4.19
CA GLU A 89 -13.00 13.05 -2.85
C GLU A 89 -13.98 12.60 -1.75
N SER A 90 -15.30 12.61 -2.04
CA SER A 90 -16.32 12.04 -1.13
C SER A 90 -16.06 10.56 -0.84
N GLY A 91 -15.60 9.81 -1.83
CA GLY A 91 -15.24 8.40 -1.70
C GLY A 91 -13.93 8.18 -0.94
N ALA A 92 -13.05 9.19 -0.84
CA ALA A 92 -11.71 9.00 -0.29
C ALA A 92 -11.68 9.00 1.25
N GLN A 93 -12.51 9.80 1.93
CA GLN A 93 -12.70 9.64 3.38
C GLN A 93 -13.39 8.29 3.68
N ALA A 94 -14.46 8.00 2.94
CA ALA A 94 -15.21 6.75 3.06
C ALA A 94 -14.30 5.53 2.84
N THR A 95 -13.28 5.67 1.99
CA THR A 95 -12.25 4.68 1.75
C THR A 95 -11.39 4.38 2.99
N PHE A 96 -10.95 5.41 3.75
CA PHE A 96 -10.22 5.18 5.00
C PHE A 96 -11.13 4.63 6.10
N ASP A 97 -12.39 5.07 6.14
CA ASP A 97 -13.40 4.50 7.04
C ASP A 97 -13.66 3.02 6.73
N ALA A 98 -13.58 2.62 5.46
CA ALA A 98 -13.67 1.23 5.04
C ALA A 98 -12.44 0.41 5.47
N LEU A 99 -11.22 0.95 5.32
CA LEU A 99 -10.01 0.31 5.87
C LEU A 99 -10.07 0.14 7.39
N ALA A 100 -10.56 1.16 8.10
CA ALA A 100 -10.76 1.12 9.54
C ALA A 100 -11.89 0.15 9.94
N ALA A 101 -12.88 -0.04 9.07
CA ALA A 101 -13.94 -1.04 9.24
C ALA A 101 -13.50 -2.48 8.87
N GLY A 102 -12.25 -2.67 8.42
CA GLY A 102 -11.66 -3.99 8.20
C GLY A 102 -11.47 -4.38 6.73
N ALA A 103 -11.57 -3.43 5.79
CA ALA A 103 -11.21 -3.71 4.39
C ALA A 103 -9.72 -4.07 4.27
N VAL A 104 -9.42 -5.04 3.41
CA VAL A 104 -8.06 -5.51 3.14
C VAL A 104 -7.31 -4.55 2.21
N SER A 105 -8.01 -4.05 1.20
CA SER A 105 -7.43 -3.22 0.15
C SER A 105 -8.48 -2.35 -0.52
N ILE A 106 -8.01 -1.33 -1.23
CA ILE A 106 -8.83 -0.40 -1.99
C ILE A 106 -8.30 -0.35 -3.41
N ILE A 107 -9.22 -0.39 -4.35
CA ILE A 107 -8.97 -0.24 -5.78
C ILE A 107 -9.92 0.81 -6.36
N THR A 108 -9.52 1.38 -7.49
CA THR A 108 -10.35 2.32 -8.22
C THR A 108 -11.27 1.59 -9.20
N LYS A 109 -12.54 2.02 -9.29
CA LYS A 109 -13.48 1.47 -10.28
C LYS A 109 -12.92 1.59 -11.71
N PRO A 110 -13.12 0.57 -12.56
CA PRO A 110 -12.67 0.60 -13.95
C PRO A 110 -13.41 1.70 -14.74
N LYS A 111 -12.67 2.56 -15.43
CA LYS A 111 -13.26 3.58 -16.32
C LYS A 111 -13.74 2.92 -17.62
N ALA A 112 -15.06 2.95 -17.87
CA ALA A 112 -15.63 2.47 -19.12
C ALA A 112 -15.29 3.43 -20.28
N GLY A 113 -14.69 2.92 -21.36
CA GLY A 113 -14.50 3.71 -22.59
C GLY A 113 -13.32 3.32 -23.48
N LEU A 114 -12.24 2.74 -22.94
CA LEU A 114 -11.06 2.31 -23.71
C LEU A 114 -10.63 0.89 -23.31
N LYS A 115 -10.40 -0.01 -24.28
CA LYS A 115 -9.99 -1.41 -24.05
C LYS A 115 -8.79 -1.54 -23.11
N ASN A 116 -7.77 -0.70 -23.26
CA ASN A 116 -6.54 -0.78 -22.46
C ASN A 116 -6.79 -0.42 -20.97
N PHE A 117 -7.67 0.56 -20.67
CA PHE A 117 -7.99 0.93 -19.29
C PHE A 117 -8.78 -0.15 -18.55
N LEU A 118 -9.57 -0.93 -19.29
CA LEU A 118 -10.28 -2.08 -18.74
C LEU A 118 -9.31 -3.18 -18.33
N GLU A 119 -8.22 -3.39 -19.07
CA GLU A 119 -7.20 -4.41 -18.78
C GLU A 119 -6.31 -4.05 -17.57
N ASP A 120 -5.91 -2.78 -17.41
CA ASP A 120 -5.18 -2.30 -16.23
C ASP A 120 -6.00 -2.47 -14.95
N SER A 121 -7.21 -1.90 -14.96
CA SER A 121 -8.10 -1.95 -13.81
C SER A 121 -8.47 -3.39 -13.48
N ALA A 122 -8.59 -4.25 -14.50
CA ALA A 122 -8.80 -5.69 -14.32
C ALA A 122 -7.63 -6.37 -13.60
N ASN A 123 -6.38 -6.05 -13.98
CA ASN A 123 -5.21 -6.60 -13.30
C ASN A 123 -5.13 -6.18 -11.84
N ASP A 124 -5.44 -4.92 -11.53
CA ASP A 124 -5.47 -4.40 -10.16
C ASP A 124 -6.53 -5.10 -9.32
N ILE A 125 -7.73 -5.29 -9.87
CA ILE A 125 -8.81 -6.06 -9.24
C ILE A 125 -8.35 -7.50 -8.95
N VAL A 126 -7.77 -8.18 -9.93
CA VAL A 126 -7.32 -9.57 -9.80
C VAL A 126 -6.25 -9.69 -8.71
N ASN A 127 -5.28 -8.79 -8.69
CA ASN A 127 -4.23 -8.79 -7.68
C ASN A 127 -4.80 -8.50 -6.30
N ALA A 128 -5.71 -7.52 -6.16
CA ALA A 128 -6.37 -7.22 -4.91
C ALA A 128 -7.20 -8.40 -4.38
N VAL A 129 -7.93 -9.10 -5.25
CA VAL A 129 -8.67 -10.32 -4.89
C VAL A 129 -7.73 -11.44 -4.43
N ARG A 130 -6.63 -11.68 -5.16
CA ARG A 130 -5.62 -12.67 -4.76
C ARG A 130 -4.94 -12.31 -3.43
N ALA A 131 -4.68 -11.03 -3.19
CA ALA A 131 -4.15 -10.54 -1.92
C ALA A 131 -5.15 -10.79 -0.79
N ALA A 132 -6.41 -10.42 -1.00
CA ALA A 132 -7.49 -10.59 -0.03
C ALA A 132 -7.75 -12.06 0.32
N ALA A 133 -7.75 -12.95 -0.67
CA ALA A 133 -7.90 -14.39 -0.43
C ALA A 133 -6.79 -15.00 0.45
N ARG A 134 -5.63 -14.34 0.53
CA ARG A 134 -4.49 -14.75 1.38
C ARG A 134 -4.36 -13.91 2.65
N ALA A 135 -5.29 -12.98 2.87
CA ALA A 135 -5.19 -12.01 3.95
C ALA A 135 -5.54 -12.62 5.30
N ASN A 136 -4.77 -12.30 6.34
CA ASN A 136 -5.10 -12.65 7.71
C ASN A 136 -6.14 -11.67 8.28
N VAL A 137 -7.42 -11.90 7.96
CA VAL A 137 -8.55 -11.02 8.32
C VAL A 137 -8.71 -10.82 9.83
N ARG A 138 -8.24 -11.75 10.66
CA ARG A 138 -8.28 -11.62 12.12
C ARG A 138 -7.53 -10.39 12.60
N LEU A 139 -6.46 -9.99 11.91
CA LEU A 139 -5.69 -8.80 12.25
C LEU A 139 -6.43 -7.49 11.96
N LEU A 140 -7.44 -7.51 11.09
CA LEU A 140 -8.23 -6.33 10.67
C LEU A 140 -9.46 -6.08 11.56
N THR A 141 -9.83 -7.01 12.43
CA THR A 141 -11.04 -6.92 13.29
C THR A 141 -10.77 -6.26 14.65
N LYS A 142 -9.55 -5.82 14.94
CA LYS A 142 -9.21 -5.11 16.19
C LYS A 142 -9.59 -3.63 16.09
N PRO A 143 -10.33 -3.04 17.05
CA PRO A 143 -10.84 -1.68 16.91
C PRO A 143 -9.74 -0.61 17.00
N HIS A 144 -9.71 0.29 16.01
CA HIS A 144 -9.01 1.59 16.05
C HIS A 144 -10.05 2.73 15.92
N VAL A 145 -9.98 3.73 16.80
CA VAL A 145 -10.98 4.81 16.98
C VAL A 145 -10.71 5.98 15.99
N SER A 146 -11.74 6.61 15.43
CA SER A 146 -11.62 7.81 14.55
C SER A 146 -12.80 8.80 14.75
N PRO A 147 -12.57 10.13 14.66
CA PRO A 147 -13.62 11.14 14.42
C PRO A 147 -13.40 12.01 13.14
N SER A 148 -14.44 12.79 12.80
CA SER A 148 -14.99 13.18 11.48
C SER A 148 -14.35 14.31 10.64
N PRO A 149 -14.77 14.52 9.36
CA PRO A 149 -14.13 15.40 8.36
C PRO A 149 -14.95 16.61 7.88
N GLY A 150 -14.25 17.66 7.40
CA GLY A 150 -14.79 18.85 6.71
C GLY A 150 -14.31 18.97 5.26
N SER A 151 -15.07 19.68 4.42
CA SER A 151 -15.12 19.61 2.94
C SER A 151 -14.42 20.74 2.18
N TYR A 152 -13.65 20.46 1.10
CA TYR A 152 -13.25 21.42 0.04
C TYR A 152 -13.00 20.72 -1.33
N SER A 153 -12.83 21.48 -2.43
CA SER A 153 -13.22 21.15 -3.83
C SER A 153 -12.07 21.09 -4.88
N LEU A 154 -12.37 20.38 -5.99
CA LEU A 154 -11.55 19.78 -7.08
C LEU A 154 -11.13 20.63 -8.32
N ALA A 155 -10.10 20.12 -9.03
CA ALA A 155 -10.01 20.04 -10.51
C ALA A 155 -9.09 18.86 -10.99
N ALA A 156 -9.32 18.29 -12.19
CA ALA A 156 -8.77 16.99 -12.64
C ALA A 156 -7.78 17.05 -13.84
N PRO A 157 -6.76 16.13 -13.94
CA PRO A 157 -5.92 15.95 -15.14
C PRO A 157 -5.99 14.53 -15.80
N PRO A 158 -5.35 14.32 -16.99
CA PRO A 158 -5.64 13.23 -17.93
C PRO A 158 -4.66 12.02 -17.87
N PRO A 159 -4.91 10.91 -18.59
CA PRO A 159 -4.22 9.64 -18.34
C PRO A 159 -3.17 9.20 -19.39
N LEU A 160 -2.26 8.30 -18.98
CA LEU A 160 -1.10 7.75 -19.72
C LEU A 160 -1.11 6.19 -19.80
N PRO A 161 -0.34 5.55 -20.71
CA PRO A 161 -0.55 4.15 -21.16
C PRO A 161 0.25 3.01 -20.47
N LEU A 162 -0.23 1.78 -20.65
CA LEU A 162 0.25 0.45 -20.19
C LEU A 162 1.67 0.03 -20.65
N ARG A 163 2.49 -0.51 -19.73
CA ARG A 163 3.92 -0.84 -19.95
C ARG A 163 4.33 -2.21 -19.36
N ALA A 164 5.43 -2.76 -19.87
CA ALA A 164 6.10 -4.00 -19.41
C ALA A 164 6.49 -3.97 -17.91
N LYS A 165 6.68 -5.15 -17.27
CA LYS A 165 7.18 -5.26 -15.87
C LYS A 165 8.65 -4.84 -15.83
N ASN A 166 8.90 -3.55 -15.65
CA ASN A 166 10.25 -3.01 -15.55
C ASN A 166 10.84 -3.24 -14.15
N THR A 167 12.17 -3.26 -14.06
CA THR A 167 12.95 -3.17 -12.83
C THR A 167 13.26 -1.70 -12.51
N ALA A 168 13.85 -1.39 -11.36
CA ALA A 168 14.22 0.00 -11.05
C ALA A 168 15.28 0.59 -12.03
N ASP A 169 15.89 -0.22 -12.91
CA ASP A 169 16.91 0.21 -13.88
C ASP A 169 16.37 1.25 -14.87
N VAL A 170 15.07 1.22 -15.14
CA VAL A 170 14.43 2.20 -16.03
C VAL A 170 14.27 3.59 -15.41
N ILE A 171 14.47 3.71 -14.09
CA ILE A 171 14.44 4.99 -13.37
C ILE A 171 15.86 5.43 -12.98
N LEU A 172 16.65 4.51 -12.45
CA LEU A 172 18.03 4.79 -12.03
C LEU A 172 18.92 3.54 -12.15
N PRO A 173 20.17 3.71 -12.61
CA PRO A 173 21.11 2.59 -12.69
C PRO A 173 21.42 2.05 -11.30
N ALA A 174 21.60 0.73 -11.21
CA ALA A 174 22.26 0.11 -10.08
C ALA A 174 23.68 0.70 -9.94
N GLY A 175 24.15 0.90 -8.72
CA GLY A 175 25.47 1.46 -8.50
C GLY A 175 25.85 1.47 -7.03
N SER A 176 27.13 1.21 -6.77
CA SER A 176 27.73 1.42 -5.47
C SER A 176 27.64 2.90 -5.11
N ALA A 177 27.37 3.20 -3.85
CA ALA A 177 27.61 4.53 -3.33
C ALA A 177 29.04 4.93 -3.74
N GLY A 178 29.20 6.09 -4.39
CA GLY A 178 30.53 6.69 -4.61
C GLY A 178 31.25 6.85 -3.26
N PRO A 179 32.52 7.28 -3.19
CA PRO A 179 33.20 7.46 -1.91
C PRO A 179 32.32 8.29 -0.98
N LEU A 180 31.64 7.60 -0.05
CA LEU A 180 30.63 8.18 0.80
C LEU A 180 31.42 9.09 1.70
N VAL A 181 31.17 10.39 1.61
CA VAL A 181 31.49 11.28 2.72
C VAL A 181 30.70 10.71 3.88
N ARG A 182 31.39 9.99 4.78
CA ARG A 182 30.84 9.46 6.03
C ARG A 182 30.20 10.66 6.72
N THR A 183 28.87 10.71 6.65
CA THR A 183 28.09 11.72 7.33
C THR A 183 27.36 11.10 8.50
N THR A 184 27.08 11.94 9.48
CA THR A 184 26.23 11.59 10.62
C THR A 184 24.75 11.60 10.27
N GLU A 185 24.35 12.15 9.10
CA GLU A 185 22.96 12.09 8.67
C GLU A 185 22.54 10.67 8.30
N GLN A 186 21.54 10.18 9.03
CA GLN A 186 20.88 8.90 8.83
C GLN A 186 19.44 9.08 8.35
N VAL A 187 18.91 8.07 7.66
CA VAL A 187 17.55 8.09 7.09
C VAL A 187 16.87 6.74 7.24
N ILE A 188 15.55 6.75 7.41
CA ILE A 188 14.72 5.55 7.46
C ILE A 188 13.90 5.47 6.18
N ALA A 189 13.91 4.33 5.50
CA ALA A 189 13.11 4.06 4.31
C ALA A 189 12.14 2.92 4.56
N ILE A 190 10.85 3.12 4.30
CA ILE A 190 9.79 2.13 4.56
C ILE A 190 9.02 1.82 3.26
N GLY A 191 8.82 0.54 2.97
CA GLY A 191 8.06 0.03 1.83
C GLY A 191 6.90 -0.85 2.26
N THR A 192 5.68 -0.53 1.81
CA THR A 192 4.44 -1.20 2.22
C THR A 192 3.42 -1.29 1.08
N SER A 193 2.45 -2.21 1.16
CA SER A 193 1.37 -2.35 0.18
C SER A 193 0.05 -2.76 0.86
N THR A 194 -0.56 -3.90 0.50
CA THR A 194 -1.78 -4.42 1.15
C THR A 194 -1.61 -4.61 2.67
N GLY A 195 -2.51 -4.01 3.46
CA GLY A 195 -2.41 -3.91 4.93
C GLY A 195 -1.42 -2.86 5.43
N GLY A 196 -0.71 -2.17 4.53
CA GLY A 196 0.33 -1.20 4.84
C GLY A 196 -0.20 0.06 5.50
N THR A 197 -1.44 0.47 5.21
CA THR A 197 -2.07 1.64 5.84
C THR A 197 -2.22 1.45 7.34
N GLN A 198 -2.78 0.32 7.78
CA GLN A 198 -2.91 -0.01 9.19
C GLN A 198 -1.54 -0.24 9.84
N ALA A 199 -0.62 -0.89 9.11
CA ALA A 199 0.71 -1.19 9.63
C ALA A 199 1.56 0.08 9.84
N LEU A 200 1.48 1.06 8.91
CA LEU A 200 2.12 2.36 9.04
C LEU A 200 1.50 3.18 10.18
N GLU A 201 0.18 3.17 10.35
CA GLU A 201 -0.46 3.82 11.50
C GLU A 201 0.06 3.23 12.82
N ALA A 202 0.13 1.89 12.93
CA ALA A 202 0.63 1.20 14.12
C ALA A 202 2.11 1.51 14.43
N VAL A 203 2.93 1.79 13.42
CA VAL A 203 4.34 2.12 13.59
C VAL A 203 4.54 3.60 13.88
N LEU A 204 4.05 4.49 13.01
CA LEU A 204 4.38 5.92 13.03
C LEU A 204 3.78 6.65 14.25
N THR A 205 2.61 6.24 14.73
CA THR A 205 1.96 6.83 15.91
C THR A 205 2.74 6.61 17.21
N ARG A 206 3.64 5.61 17.23
CA ARG A 206 4.48 5.27 18.38
C ARG A 206 5.85 5.94 18.36
N LEU A 207 6.19 6.66 17.29
CA LEU A 207 7.49 7.31 17.16
C LEU A 207 7.54 8.64 17.91
N PRO A 208 8.67 8.99 18.54
CA PRO A 208 8.86 10.30 19.17
C PRO A 208 9.05 11.39 18.11
N ALA A 209 8.74 12.65 18.46
CA ALA A 209 8.95 13.80 17.58
C ALA A 209 10.42 14.02 17.18
N THR A 210 11.37 13.41 17.91
CA THR A 210 12.81 13.45 17.64
C THR A 210 13.30 12.31 16.74
N CYS A 211 12.40 11.48 16.21
CA CYS A 211 12.76 10.38 15.31
C CYS A 211 13.52 10.91 14.08
N LEU A 212 14.41 10.12 13.50
CA LEU A 212 15.08 10.47 12.24
C LEU A 212 14.08 10.71 11.10
N GLY A 213 14.55 11.35 10.02
CA GLY A 213 13.73 11.57 8.84
C GLY A 213 13.36 10.25 8.15
N ILE A 214 12.09 10.14 7.75
CA ILE A 214 11.50 8.92 7.19
C ILE A 214 11.00 9.19 5.78
N VAL A 215 11.29 8.28 4.86
CA VAL A 215 10.74 8.26 3.50
C VAL A 215 9.95 6.97 3.30
N VAL A 216 8.71 7.07 2.83
CA VAL A 216 7.78 5.95 2.77
C VAL A 216 7.21 5.79 1.37
N VAL A 217 7.23 4.57 0.85
CA VAL A 217 6.39 4.17 -0.28
C VAL A 217 5.28 3.25 0.23
N GLN A 218 4.04 3.70 0.07
CA GLN A 218 2.84 2.90 0.19
C GLN A 218 2.25 2.75 -1.21
N HIS A 219 2.03 1.52 -1.68
CA HIS A 219 1.30 1.30 -2.93
C HIS A 219 -0.14 1.75 -2.76
N MET A 220 -0.46 2.87 -3.38
CA MET A 220 -1.75 3.52 -3.25
C MET A 220 -1.97 4.42 -4.49
N PRO A 221 -3.22 4.53 -4.99
CA PRO A 221 -3.48 5.35 -6.17
C PRO A 221 -3.24 6.85 -5.90
N GLU A 222 -2.94 7.61 -6.95
CA GLU A 222 -2.54 9.04 -6.94
C GLU A 222 -3.34 9.95 -6.01
N LYS A 223 -4.66 9.77 -5.93
CA LYS A 223 -5.51 10.67 -5.14
C LYS A 223 -5.58 10.34 -3.65
N PHE A 224 -5.08 9.18 -3.22
CA PHE A 224 -5.26 8.72 -1.84
C PHE A 224 -4.02 8.98 -0.97
N THR A 225 -2.84 9.16 -1.57
CA THR A 225 -1.58 9.32 -0.82
C THR A 225 -1.54 10.62 -0.01
N ALA A 226 -2.04 11.73 -0.57
CA ALA A 226 -2.14 13.01 0.15
C ALA A 226 -3.03 12.91 1.39
N MET A 227 -4.24 12.37 1.23
CA MET A 227 -5.19 12.19 2.34
C MET A 227 -4.69 11.19 3.37
N PHE A 228 -3.99 10.13 2.93
CA PHE A 228 -3.37 9.18 3.84
C PHE A 228 -2.31 9.86 4.71
N ALA A 229 -1.47 10.71 4.11
CA ALA A 229 -0.47 11.47 4.82
C ALA A 229 -1.10 12.45 5.82
N GLU A 230 -2.17 13.15 5.44
CA GLU A 230 -2.94 14.05 6.32
C GLU A 230 -3.55 13.30 7.51
N ARG A 231 -4.15 12.13 7.25
CA ARG A 231 -4.69 11.26 8.32
C ARG A 231 -3.59 10.91 9.30
N LEU A 232 -2.46 10.36 8.84
CA LEU A 232 -1.33 10.01 9.70
C LEU A 232 -0.80 11.23 10.46
N ASN A 233 -0.74 12.41 9.83
CA ASN A 233 -0.30 13.64 10.46
C ASN A 233 -1.18 14.05 11.65
N SER A 234 -2.48 13.78 11.58
CA SER A 234 -3.40 14.07 12.70
C SER A 234 -3.26 13.09 13.88
N LEU A 235 -2.65 11.92 13.65
CA LEU A 235 -2.49 10.86 14.65
C LEU A 235 -1.06 10.80 15.24
N CYS A 236 -0.05 11.23 14.48
CA CYS A 236 1.36 11.07 14.83
C CYS A 236 1.93 12.26 15.59
N LYS A 237 3.01 12.02 16.35
CA LYS A 237 3.82 13.10 16.97
C LYS A 237 4.81 13.74 16.00
N ILE A 238 5.24 12.97 14.99
CA ILE A 238 6.06 13.45 13.87
C ILE A 238 5.16 14.14 12.84
N GLU A 239 5.70 15.11 12.10
CA GLU A 239 5.05 15.65 10.91
C GLU A 239 4.97 14.55 9.85
N VAL A 240 3.78 14.30 9.30
CA VAL A 240 3.59 13.40 8.16
C VAL A 240 3.00 14.21 7.01
N ARG A 241 3.58 14.08 5.82
CA ARG A 241 3.04 14.73 4.62
C ARG A 241 3.37 13.97 3.36
N GLU A 242 2.61 14.23 2.30
CA GLU A 242 2.98 13.79 0.96
C GLU A 242 4.22 14.55 0.49
N ALA A 243 5.16 13.81 -0.10
CA ALA A 243 6.43 14.33 -0.54
C ALA A 243 6.28 15.25 -1.75
N LYS A 244 6.92 16.42 -1.68
CA LYS A 244 7.12 17.31 -2.83
C LYS A 244 8.55 17.22 -3.33
N ASN A 245 8.74 17.43 -4.64
CA ASN A 245 10.07 17.45 -5.22
C ASN A 245 10.98 18.47 -4.51
N GLY A 246 12.16 18.04 -4.09
CA GLY A 246 13.12 18.86 -3.35
C GLY A 246 12.86 18.96 -1.84
N ASP A 247 11.82 18.27 -1.31
CA ASP A 247 11.59 18.25 0.13
C ASP A 247 12.79 17.68 0.87
N ARG A 248 13.19 18.38 1.95
CA ARG A 248 14.26 17.91 2.83
C ARG A 248 13.76 16.77 3.71
N VAL A 249 14.59 15.74 3.84
CA VAL A 249 14.39 14.65 4.79
C VAL A 249 14.97 15.08 6.13
N THR A 250 14.12 15.50 7.06
CA THR A 250 14.55 16.06 8.35
C THR A 250 14.04 15.21 9.51
N PRO A 251 14.75 15.18 10.67
CA PRO A 251 14.23 14.59 11.89
C PRO A 251 12.83 15.14 12.23
N GLY A 252 12.00 14.28 12.80
CA GLY A 252 10.62 14.56 13.16
C GLY A 252 9.65 14.61 11.98
N ARG A 253 10.05 14.13 10.79
CA ARG A 253 9.22 14.13 9.59
C ARG A 253 9.21 12.79 8.86
N ALA A 254 8.02 12.35 8.44
CA ALA A 254 7.82 11.30 7.45
C ALA A 254 7.25 11.86 6.13
N LEU A 255 7.89 11.51 5.02
CA LEU A 255 7.49 11.88 3.67
C LEU A 255 6.89 10.65 2.95
N ILE A 256 5.60 10.73 2.61
CA ILE A 256 4.89 9.68 1.86
C ILE A 256 5.03 9.95 0.36
N ALA A 257 5.45 8.96 -0.42
CA ALA A 257 5.54 9.08 -1.87
C ALA A 257 4.16 9.40 -2.48
N PRO A 258 4.05 10.41 -3.38
CA PRO A 258 2.81 10.68 -4.07
C PRO A 258 2.47 9.54 -5.03
N GLY A 259 1.20 9.11 -5.02
CA GLY A 259 0.70 8.11 -5.95
C GLY A 259 0.85 8.60 -7.40
N GLY A 260 1.05 7.68 -8.35
CA GLY A 260 1.24 8.07 -9.75
C GLY A 260 2.61 8.68 -10.09
N LYS A 261 3.51 8.85 -9.11
CA LYS A 261 4.92 9.25 -9.32
C LYS A 261 5.87 8.35 -8.54
N HIS A 262 7.16 8.36 -8.88
CA HIS A 262 8.20 7.72 -8.09
C HIS A 262 8.84 8.75 -7.16
N MET A 263 9.17 8.32 -5.94
CA MET A 263 9.96 9.10 -4.99
C MET A 263 11.33 8.44 -4.83
N LEU A 264 12.39 9.23 -4.99
CA LEU A 264 13.77 8.83 -4.80
C LEU A 264 14.37 9.64 -3.65
N LEU A 265 15.30 9.05 -2.91
CA LEU A 265 16.25 9.79 -2.11
C LEU A 265 17.32 10.37 -3.02
N LYS A 266 17.76 11.60 -2.77
CA LYS A 266 18.96 12.21 -3.34
C LYS A 266 19.77 12.88 -2.23
N ARG A 267 21.05 13.08 -2.50
CA ARG A 267 21.94 13.85 -1.63
C ARG A 267 22.24 15.21 -2.23
N SER A 268 22.01 16.27 -1.46
CA SER A 268 22.33 17.65 -1.80
C SER A 268 23.30 18.20 -0.76
N GLY A 269 24.60 18.14 -1.07
CA GLY A 269 25.67 18.45 -0.12
C GLY A 269 25.66 17.49 1.08
N ALA A 270 25.50 18.06 2.28
CA ALA A 270 25.44 17.29 3.53
C ALA A 270 24.04 16.75 3.85
N GLN A 271 23.01 17.13 3.08
CA GLN A 271 21.61 16.87 3.41
C GLN A 271 20.96 15.88 2.46
N TYR A 272 19.96 15.15 2.95
CA TYR A 272 19.06 14.37 2.12
C TYR A 272 17.84 15.19 1.67
N ILE A 273 17.48 15.01 0.40
CA ILE A 273 16.25 15.51 -0.21
C ILE A 273 15.53 14.39 -0.94
N VAL A 274 14.24 14.54 -1.19
CA VAL A 274 13.49 13.65 -2.07
C VAL A 274 13.35 14.26 -3.46
N ASP A 275 13.46 13.42 -4.47
CA ASP A 275 13.21 13.73 -5.87
C ASP A 275 11.94 13.00 -6.29
N VAL A 276 10.94 13.75 -6.75
CA VAL A 276 9.64 13.18 -7.17
C VAL A 276 9.56 13.27 -8.68
N VAL A 277 9.60 12.11 -9.33
CA VAL A 277 9.70 12.01 -10.79
C VAL A 277 8.54 11.23 -11.38
N ASP A 278 8.09 11.65 -12.55
CA ASP A 278 7.20 10.83 -13.37
C ASP A 278 8.04 9.91 -14.26
N GLY A 279 7.84 8.61 -14.11
CA GLY A 279 8.61 7.58 -14.81
C GLY A 279 7.75 6.37 -15.20
N PRO A 280 8.32 5.43 -15.97
CA PRO A 280 7.69 4.13 -16.22
C PRO A 280 7.36 3.37 -14.93
N LEU A 281 6.26 2.61 -14.94
CA LEU A 281 5.94 1.65 -13.88
C LEU A 281 7.12 0.70 -13.61
N VAL A 282 7.44 0.48 -12.33
CA VAL A 282 8.44 -0.49 -11.86
C VAL A 282 7.72 -1.53 -11.02
N ASN A 283 7.93 -2.81 -11.32
CA ASN A 283 7.12 -3.91 -10.76
C ASN A 283 5.60 -3.68 -10.89
N ARG A 284 5.16 -2.98 -11.94
CA ARG A 284 3.76 -2.56 -12.18
C ARG A 284 3.22 -1.52 -11.17
N HIS A 285 4.09 -0.93 -10.36
CA HIS A 285 3.71 0.07 -9.37
C HIS A 285 4.35 1.43 -9.68
N LYS A 286 3.62 2.48 -9.32
CA LYS A 286 4.08 3.86 -9.30
C LYS A 286 3.26 4.62 -8.23
N PRO A 287 3.80 4.82 -7.02
CA PRO A 287 5.21 4.66 -6.61
C PRO A 287 5.65 3.19 -6.47
N SER A 288 6.97 2.95 -6.61
CA SER A 288 7.60 1.63 -6.44
C SER A 288 8.59 1.69 -5.28
N VAL A 289 8.57 0.64 -4.46
CA VAL A 289 9.46 0.45 -3.32
C VAL A 289 10.88 0.17 -3.78
N ASP A 290 11.07 -0.64 -4.85
CA ASP A 290 12.41 -0.88 -5.41
C ASP A 290 13.09 0.43 -5.83
N VAL A 291 12.35 1.38 -6.41
CA VAL A 291 12.90 2.68 -6.82
C VAL A 291 13.37 3.49 -5.60
N LEU A 292 12.56 3.55 -4.54
CA LEU A 292 12.96 4.22 -3.31
C LEU A 292 14.19 3.55 -2.70
N PHE A 293 14.12 2.24 -2.45
CA PHE A 293 15.20 1.51 -1.77
C PHE A 293 16.51 1.53 -2.56
N ARG A 294 16.47 1.39 -3.89
CA ARG A 294 17.67 1.54 -4.73
C ARG A 294 18.32 2.91 -4.58
N SER A 295 17.51 3.98 -4.56
CA SER A 295 18.04 5.33 -4.36
C SER A 295 18.64 5.50 -2.96
N VAL A 296 18.03 4.90 -1.93
CA VAL A 296 18.55 4.91 -0.56
C VAL A 296 19.87 4.14 -0.48
N ALA A 297 19.96 2.95 -1.08
CA ALA A 297 21.21 2.18 -1.18
C ALA A 297 22.33 3.03 -1.81
N ARG A 298 22.02 3.74 -2.89
CA ARG A 298 22.98 4.57 -3.63
C ARG A 298 23.44 5.83 -2.88
N PHE A 299 22.52 6.54 -2.22
CA PHE A 299 22.81 7.87 -1.66
C PHE A 299 23.06 7.86 -0.14
N ALA A 300 22.52 6.89 0.59
CA ALA A 300 22.72 6.72 2.03
C ALA A 300 23.62 5.53 2.38
N GLY A 301 23.60 4.45 1.60
CA GLY A 301 24.37 3.24 1.91
C GLY A 301 24.15 2.78 3.36
N GLY A 302 25.24 2.57 4.10
CA GLY A 302 25.19 2.16 5.51
C GLY A 302 24.57 3.16 6.50
N ASN A 303 24.25 4.39 6.08
CA ASN A 303 23.55 5.37 6.92
C ASN A 303 22.02 5.21 6.88
N ALA A 304 21.50 4.11 6.33
CA ALA A 304 20.07 3.88 6.22
C ALA A 304 19.57 2.70 7.05
N LEU A 305 18.31 2.79 7.45
CA LEU A 305 17.48 1.67 7.87
C LEU A 305 16.40 1.44 6.81
N GLY A 306 16.42 0.28 6.16
CA GLY A 306 15.38 -0.17 5.23
C GLY A 306 14.38 -1.08 5.93
N ILE A 307 13.09 -0.82 5.78
CA ILE A 307 12.02 -1.61 6.41
C ILE A 307 11.00 -2.02 5.36
N ILE A 308 10.83 -3.32 5.13
CA ILE A 308 9.77 -3.86 4.27
C ILE A 308 8.66 -4.48 5.13
N MET A 309 7.42 -4.07 4.88
CA MET A 309 6.26 -4.49 5.67
C MET A 309 5.21 -5.17 4.78
N THR A 310 4.09 -5.57 5.39
CA THR A 310 2.96 -6.26 4.76
C THR A 310 2.62 -5.72 3.37
N GLY A 311 2.35 -6.65 2.47
CA GLY A 311 2.08 -6.34 1.08
C GLY A 311 2.11 -7.57 0.18
N MET A 312 1.42 -7.50 -0.95
CA MET A 312 1.46 -8.53 -1.99
C MET A 312 2.59 -8.24 -2.99
N GLY A 313 3.18 -9.31 -3.54
CA GLY A 313 4.15 -9.20 -4.63
C GLY A 313 5.60 -9.12 -4.15
N ASP A 314 6.48 -8.69 -5.05
CA ASP A 314 7.94 -8.70 -4.90
C ASP A 314 8.59 -7.30 -4.92
N ASP A 315 7.79 -6.22 -5.05
CA ASP A 315 8.34 -4.86 -5.09
C ASP A 315 8.99 -4.49 -3.75
N GLY A 316 10.21 -3.97 -3.80
CA GLY A 316 11.04 -3.68 -2.64
C GLY A 316 11.98 -4.80 -2.24
N ALA A 317 11.76 -6.05 -2.68
CA ALA A 317 12.63 -7.16 -2.29
C ALA A 317 14.04 -7.01 -2.86
N ARG A 318 14.16 -6.57 -4.11
CA ARG A 318 15.46 -6.33 -4.77
C ARG A 318 16.10 -5.04 -4.26
N GLY A 319 15.34 -3.96 -4.12
CA GLY A 319 15.83 -2.71 -3.57
C GLY A 319 16.33 -2.87 -2.13
N LEU A 320 15.66 -3.68 -1.30
CA LEU A 320 16.11 -3.95 0.07
C LEU A 320 17.41 -4.77 0.05
N LYS A 321 17.56 -5.70 -0.90
CA LYS A 321 18.80 -6.45 -1.09
C LYS A 321 19.95 -5.51 -1.43
N GLU A 322 19.72 -4.56 -2.34
CA GLU A 322 20.69 -3.54 -2.71
C GLU A 322 21.05 -2.64 -1.50
N MET A 323 20.08 -2.31 -0.64
CA MET A 323 20.35 -1.59 0.60
C MET A 323 21.24 -2.39 1.56
N HIS A 324 20.93 -3.66 1.78
CA HIS A 324 21.72 -4.57 2.60
C HIS A 324 23.16 -4.70 2.06
N GLU A 325 23.33 -4.90 0.75
CA GLU A 325 24.65 -4.98 0.09
C GLU A 325 25.44 -3.67 0.17
N ALA A 326 24.74 -2.52 0.24
CA ALA A 326 25.34 -1.20 0.48
C ALA A 326 25.65 -0.92 1.96
N GLY A 327 25.41 -1.89 2.86
CA GLY A 327 25.71 -1.84 4.28
C GLY A 327 24.61 -1.24 5.17
N ALA A 328 23.41 -0.99 4.62
CA ALA A 328 22.28 -0.51 5.41
C ALA A 328 21.76 -1.61 6.35
N HIS A 329 21.19 -1.20 7.49
CA HIS A 329 20.41 -2.13 8.32
C HIS A 329 19.06 -2.39 7.65
N THR A 330 18.62 -3.64 7.63
CA THR A 330 17.40 -4.05 6.92
C THR A 330 16.49 -4.91 7.79
N VAL A 331 15.20 -4.58 7.79
CA VAL A 331 14.18 -5.22 8.62
C VAL A 331 12.99 -5.64 7.77
N ALA A 332 12.51 -6.86 7.97
CA ALA A 332 11.27 -7.36 7.40
C ALA A 332 10.22 -7.60 8.50
N GLN A 333 8.96 -7.24 8.22
CA GLN A 333 7.85 -7.62 9.08
C GLN A 333 7.64 -9.14 9.05
N ASP A 334 7.40 -9.76 10.21
CA ASP A 334 7.14 -11.19 10.33
C ASP A 334 5.79 -11.64 9.72
N GLU A 335 5.68 -12.94 9.44
CA GLU A 335 4.46 -13.51 8.85
C GLU A 335 3.25 -13.39 9.78
N ALA A 336 3.44 -13.59 11.09
CA ALA A 336 2.37 -13.62 12.06
C ALA A 336 1.63 -12.28 12.20
N SER A 337 2.34 -11.16 12.02
CA SER A 337 1.76 -9.82 12.10
C SER A 337 1.40 -9.22 10.73
N CYS A 338 1.76 -9.85 9.61
CA CYS A 338 1.39 -9.38 8.28
C CYS A 338 -0.08 -9.66 7.97
N VAL A 339 -0.77 -8.68 7.37
CA VAL A 339 -2.06 -8.93 6.72
C VAL A 339 -1.84 -9.80 5.48
N VAL A 340 -0.83 -9.46 4.67
CA VAL A 340 -0.39 -10.24 3.50
C VAL A 340 1.14 -10.39 3.54
N PHE A 341 1.61 -11.62 3.73
CA PHE A 341 3.04 -11.94 3.79
C PHE A 341 3.63 -12.25 2.40
N GLY A 342 3.59 -11.27 1.50
CA GLY A 342 4.16 -11.35 0.14
C GLY A 342 5.50 -10.62 0.04
N MET A 343 5.48 -9.29 0.12
CA MET A 343 6.67 -8.44 0.01
C MET A 343 7.76 -8.81 1.02
N PRO A 344 7.46 -8.97 2.34
CA PRO A 344 8.49 -9.39 3.30
C PRO A 344 9.03 -10.79 3.01
N LYS A 345 8.17 -11.72 2.56
CA LYS A 345 8.56 -13.09 2.21
C LYS A 345 9.57 -13.13 1.07
N GLU A 346 9.33 -12.37 0.01
CA GLU A 346 10.25 -12.31 -1.13
C GLU A 346 11.58 -11.66 -0.74
N ALA A 347 11.56 -10.61 0.10
CA ALA A 347 12.79 -10.00 0.62
C ALA A 347 13.60 -10.98 1.49
N ILE A 348 12.95 -11.70 2.41
CA ILE A 348 13.59 -12.72 3.26
C ILE A 348 14.21 -13.82 2.41
N LYS A 349 13.49 -14.30 1.39
CA LYS A 349 13.97 -15.34 0.46
C LYS A 349 15.22 -14.92 -0.31
N LEU A 350 15.36 -13.63 -0.62
CA LEU A 350 16.56 -13.07 -1.27
C LEU A 350 17.73 -12.82 -0.29
N GLY A 351 17.54 -13.09 1.01
CA GLY A 351 18.51 -12.75 2.05
C GLY A 351 18.74 -11.24 2.11
N ALA A 352 17.66 -10.46 1.96
CA ALA A 352 17.68 -9.00 1.97
C ALA A 352 17.37 -8.39 3.34
N ALA A 353 16.98 -9.19 4.33
CA ALA A 353 16.59 -8.72 5.66
C ALA A 353 17.56 -9.26 6.72
N ASP A 354 18.19 -8.35 7.48
CA ASP A 354 19.05 -8.70 8.62
C ASP A 354 18.24 -9.20 9.80
N GLN A 355 17.03 -8.66 9.97
CA GLN A 355 16.12 -9.01 11.06
C GLN A 355 14.70 -9.21 10.54
N VAL A 356 14.01 -10.20 11.09
CA VAL A 356 12.57 -10.41 10.90
C VAL A 356 11.90 -10.16 12.24
N VAL A 357 11.01 -9.18 12.31
CA VAL A 357 10.40 -8.73 13.58
C VAL A 357 8.90 -8.56 13.44
N ALA A 358 8.18 -8.77 14.54
CA ALA A 358 6.75 -8.48 14.60
C ALA A 358 6.47 -6.97 14.43
N LEU A 359 5.29 -6.64 13.88
CA LEU A 359 4.85 -5.26 13.64
C LEU A 359 5.03 -4.34 14.85
N ASP A 360 4.70 -4.84 16.04
CA ASP A 360 4.77 -4.11 17.30
C ASP A 360 6.20 -3.85 17.80
N ARG A 361 7.20 -4.54 17.22
CA ARG A 361 8.63 -4.37 17.50
C ARG A 361 9.33 -3.45 16.49
N ILE A 362 8.71 -3.14 15.34
CA ILE A 362 9.29 -2.23 14.34
C ILE A 362 9.61 -0.83 14.92
N PRO A 363 8.76 -0.19 15.75
CA PRO A 363 9.12 1.09 16.38
C PRO A 363 10.37 1.02 17.26
N GLU A 364 10.62 -0.12 17.88
CA GLU A 364 11.83 -0.34 18.69
C GLU A 364 13.06 -0.49 17.81
N ALA A 365 12.97 -1.22 16.68
CA ALA A 365 14.04 -1.29 15.70
C ALA A 365 14.43 0.09 15.17
N ILE A 366 13.43 0.93 14.85
CA ILE A 366 13.62 2.34 14.48
C ILE A 366 14.34 3.11 15.61
N SER A 367 13.90 2.94 16.86
CA SER A 367 14.46 3.65 18.01
C SER A 367 15.90 3.22 18.33
N ILE A 368 16.25 1.96 18.12
CA ILE A 368 17.63 1.45 18.27
C ILE A 368 18.52 2.09 17.20
N PHE A 369 18.07 2.10 15.95
CA PHE A 369 18.82 2.73 14.86
C PHE A 369 19.03 4.24 15.12
N CYS A 370 18.00 4.97 15.54
CA CYS A 370 18.12 6.38 15.89
C CYS A 370 19.14 6.66 17.01
N ARG A 371 19.32 5.73 17.96
CA ARG A 371 20.31 5.88 19.05
C ARG A 371 21.74 5.56 18.62
N SER A 372 21.92 4.71 17.62
CA SER A 372 23.25 4.42 17.06
C SER A 372 23.85 5.60 16.29
N ALA A 373 23.06 6.64 16.01
CA ALA A 373 23.45 7.88 15.37
C ALA A 373 24.17 8.88 16.30
N GLY A 374 24.04 8.68 17.62
CA GLY A 374 24.40 9.64 18.66
C GLY A 374 25.79 9.48 19.23
#